data_AF-A0A1D7W884-F1
#
_entry.id   AF-A0A1D7W884-F1
#
_cell.length_a   1.000
_cell.length_b   1.000
_cell.length_c   1.000
_cell.angle_alpha   90.00
_cell.angle_beta   90.00
_cell.angle_gamma   90.00
#
_symmetry.space_group_name_H-M   'P 1'
#
loop_
_entity.id
_entity.type
_entity.pdbx_description
1 polymer ?
#
loop_
_entity_poly.entity_id
_entity_poly.type
_entity_poly.pdbx_seq_one_letter_code
_entity_poly.pdbx_strand_id
1 'polypeptide(L)'
;MTWRVVDVDGEGPVETWEQVTKVDDEYVTFDSPTIFRSDGERINSTSTLRFRTKDALQRTLLQTGFADVEVRDLPYAPGRGWLFVASA
;
A
#
# COMPACT_ATOMS: atom_id res chain seq x y z
N MET A 1 10.24 3.39 -10.30
CA MET A 1 9.15 2.78 -11.08
C MET A 1 9.35 1.29 -11.09
N THR A 2 8.34 0.52 -10.73
CA THR A 2 8.31 -0.92 -10.95
C THR A 2 7.74 -1.19 -12.35
N TRP A 3 7.80 -2.42 -12.83
CA TRP A 3 7.07 -2.85 -14.02
C TRP A 3 6.98 -4.36 -13.99
N ARG A 4 5.82 -4.92 -14.33
CA ARG A 4 5.64 -6.35 -14.49
C ARG A 4 4.49 -6.69 -15.42
N VAL A 5 4.58 -7.87 -16.01
CA VAL A 5 3.49 -8.54 -16.72
C VAL A 5 3.26 -9.88 -16.02
N VAL A 6 2.00 -10.22 -15.77
CA VAL A 6 1.60 -11.46 -15.11
C VAL A 6 0.52 -12.12 -15.96
N ASP A 7 0.67 -13.42 -16.25
CA ASP A 7 -0.40 -14.21 -16.86
C ASP A 7 -1.48 -14.50 -15.80
N VAL A 8 -2.70 -14.06 -16.10
CA VAL A 8 -3.88 -14.24 -15.24
C VAL A 8 -4.82 -15.24 -15.92
N ASP A 9 -5.23 -16.27 -15.18
CA ASP A 9 -6.15 -17.28 -15.68
C ASP A 9 -7.48 -16.63 -16.12
N GLY A 10 -7.95 -16.97 -17.32
CA GLY A 10 -9.12 -16.36 -17.96
C GLY A 10 -8.90 -15.02 -18.68
N GLU A 11 -7.89 -14.23 -18.30
CA GLU A 11 -7.67 -12.87 -18.82
C GLU A 11 -6.45 -12.75 -19.75
N GLY A 12 -5.47 -13.64 -19.59
CA GLY A 12 -4.19 -13.58 -20.31
C GLY A 12 -3.18 -12.61 -19.68
N PRO A 13 -2.24 -12.05 -20.47
CA PRO A 13 -1.18 -11.21 -19.93
C PRO A 13 -1.71 -9.86 -19.46
N VAL A 14 -1.55 -9.57 -18.17
CA VAL A 14 -1.90 -8.29 -17.54
C VAL A 14 -0.62 -7.54 -17.17
N GLU A 15 -0.50 -6.31 -17.65
CA GLU A 15 0.64 -5.42 -17.39
C GLU A 15 0.29 -4.37 -16.34
N THR A 16 1.21 -4.13 -15.40
CA THR A 16 1.07 -3.11 -14.35
C THR A 16 2.42 -2.53 -13.94
N TRP A 17 2.40 -1.32 -13.39
CA TRP A 17 3.54 -0.70 -12.73
C TRP A 17 3.11 0.22 -11.60
N GLU A 18 4.06 0.64 -10.77
CA GLU A 18 3.90 1.72 -9.82
C GLU A 18 4.91 2.83 -10.13
N GLN A 19 4.41 4.05 -10.36
CA GLN A 19 5.20 5.24 -10.63
C GLN A 19 4.86 6.33 -9.61
N VAL A 20 5.75 6.58 -8.65
CA VAL A 20 5.62 7.71 -7.73
C VAL A 20 5.65 9.01 -8.52
N THR A 21 4.63 9.85 -8.32
CA THR A 21 4.45 11.15 -8.98
C THR A 21 4.65 12.32 -8.02
N LYS A 22 4.42 12.11 -6.71
CA LYS A 22 4.58 13.15 -5.69
C LYS A 22 4.93 12.55 -4.33
N VAL A 23 5.80 13.22 -3.58
CA VAL A 23 6.07 12.93 -2.17
C VAL A 23 5.91 14.23 -1.38
N ASP A 24 4.93 14.27 -0.49
CA ASP A 24 4.63 15.39 0.40
C ASP A 24 4.61 14.89 1.85
N ASP A 25 5.75 15.01 2.52
CA ASP A 25 5.93 14.52 3.89
C ASP A 25 5.54 13.03 4.03
N GLU A 26 4.49 12.72 4.80
CA GLU A 26 3.99 11.35 4.97
C GLU A 26 3.13 10.86 3.79
N TYR A 27 2.81 11.68 2.80
CA TYR A 27 1.95 11.30 1.67
C TYR A 27 2.78 11.01 0.42
N VAL A 28 2.53 9.86 -0.20
CA VAL A 28 3.15 9.45 -1.46
C VAL A 28 2.06 9.17 -2.48
N THR A 29 2.02 9.97 -3.55
CA THR A 29 1.12 9.78 -4.68
C THR A 29 1.83 9.04 -5.80
N PHE A 30 1.14 8.08 -6.41
CA PHE A 30 1.67 7.28 -7.51
C PHE A 30 0.58 6.90 -8.51
N ASP A 31 0.98 6.73 -9.76
CA ASP A 31 0.16 6.13 -10.81
C ASP A 31 0.42 4.63 -10.88
N SER A 32 -0.65 3.86 -11.05
CA SER A 32 -0.62 2.39 -11.12
C SER A 32 -1.62 1.81 -12.13
N PRO A 33 -1.45 2.10 -13.44
CA PRO A 33 -2.37 1.62 -14.44
C PRO A 33 -2.29 0.09 -14.60
N THR A 34 -3.43 -0.52 -14.93
CA THR A 34 -3.54 -1.92 -15.33
C THR A 34 -3.88 -1.98 -16.81
N ILE A 35 -3.16 -2.80 -17.57
CA ILE A 35 -3.36 -2.97 -19.01
C ILE A 35 -3.63 -4.46 -19.29
N PHE A 36 -4.77 -4.75 -19.91
CA PHE A 36 -5.10 -6.07 -20.41
C PHE A 36 -4.53 -6.19 -21.83
N ARG A 37 -3.49 -7.02 -22.02
CA ARG A 37 -2.84 -7.11 -23.34
C ARG A 37 -3.65 -7.91 -24.35
N SER A 38 -4.67 -8.63 -23.90
CA SER A 38 -5.59 -9.40 -24.73
C SER A 38 -6.38 -8.51 -25.69
N ASP A 39 -6.84 -7.35 -25.23
CA ASP A 39 -7.65 -6.39 -25.98
C ASP A 39 -7.09 -4.95 -26.00
N GLY A 40 -6.05 -4.69 -25.22
CA GLY A 40 -5.42 -3.38 -25.09
C GLY A 40 -6.16 -2.43 -24.14
N GLU A 41 -7.17 -2.90 -23.39
CA GLU A 41 -7.85 -2.07 -22.40
C GLU A 41 -6.87 -1.57 -21.34
N ARG A 42 -6.98 -0.29 -21.00
CA ARG A 42 -6.15 0.36 -19.99
C ARG A 42 -7.03 1.03 -18.94
N ILE A 43 -6.91 0.55 -17.71
CA ILE A 43 -7.51 1.17 -16.53
C ILE A 43 -6.45 2.05 -15.87
N ASN A 44 -6.65 3.36 -15.88
CA ASN A 44 -5.80 4.29 -15.16
C ASN A 44 -6.16 4.28 -13.66
N SER A 45 -5.14 4.33 -12.81
CA SER A 45 -5.30 4.46 -11.36
C SER A 45 -4.25 5.40 -10.82
N THR A 46 -4.67 6.37 -10.02
CA THR A 46 -3.79 7.26 -9.25
C THR A 46 -4.19 7.14 -7.79
N SER A 47 -3.23 6.85 -6.93
CA SER A 47 -3.45 6.59 -5.50
C SER A 47 -2.47 7.38 -4.65
N THR A 48 -2.90 7.75 -3.44
CA THR A 48 -2.03 8.37 -2.43
C THR A 48 -2.01 7.49 -1.18
N LEU A 49 -0.84 6.98 -0.81
CA LEU A 49 -0.61 6.30 0.45
C LEU A 49 -0.08 7.27 1.50
N ARG A 50 -0.41 7.02 2.76
CA ARG A 50 0.08 7.78 3.91
C ARG A 50 0.96 6.91 4.80
N PHE A 51 2.24 7.24 4.88
CA PHE A 51 3.28 6.59 5.66
C PHE A 51 3.43 7.26 7.03
N ARG A 52 2.49 6.97 7.92
CA ARG A 52 2.49 7.50 9.29
C ARG A 52 3.67 6.95 10.11
N THR A 53 4.22 7.78 10.99
CA THR A 53 5.21 7.35 11.98
C THR A 53 4.57 6.44 13.02
N LYS A 54 5.40 5.59 13.65
CA LYS A 54 4.96 4.71 14.74
C LYS A 54 4.29 5.50 15.87
N ASP A 55 4.88 6.61 16.29
CA ASP A 55 4.34 7.47 17.36
C ASP A 55 3.00 8.11 16.99
N ALA A 56 2.83 8.53 15.73
CA ALA A 56 1.56 9.09 15.25
C ALA A 56 0.45 8.05 15.29
N LEU A 57 0.76 6.80 14.89
CA LEU A 57 -0.19 5.69 14.96
C LEU A 57 -0.59 5.36 16.40
N GLN A 58 0.38 5.22 17.32
CA GLN A 58 0.09 4.94 18.74
C GLN A 58 -0.78 6.04 19.36
N ARG A 59 -0.43 7.32 19.12
CA ARG A 59 -1.21 8.45 19.62
C ARG A 59 -2.64 8.43 19.10
N THR A 60 -2.82 8.16 17.80
CA THR A 60 -4.16 8.11 17.17
C THR A 60 -5.01 7.02 17.81
N LEU A 61 -4.47 5.82 17.99
CA LEU A 61 -5.19 4.69 18.62
C LEU A 61 -5.67 5.06 20.03
N LEU A 62 -4.76 5.59 20.86
CA LEU A 62 -5.08 6.03 22.22
C LEU A 62 -6.15 7.12 22.25
N GLN A 63 -6.06 8.10 21.35
CA GLN A 63 -7.04 9.19 21.25
C GLN A 63 -8.44 8.71 20.84
N THR A 64 -8.52 7.61 20.09
CA THR A 64 -9.80 7.01 19.67
C THR A 64 -10.39 6.03 20.68
N GLY A 65 -9.77 5.87 21.84
CA GLY A 65 -10.27 5.02 22.92
C GLY A 65 -9.78 3.57 22.86
N PHE A 66 -8.83 3.24 21.98
CA PHE A 66 -8.13 1.96 22.08
C PHE A 66 -7.03 2.04 23.14
N ALA A 67 -6.85 0.95 23.89
CA ALA A 67 -5.82 0.71 24.88
C ALA A 67 -4.94 -0.49 24.46
N ASP A 68 -3.97 -0.84 25.32
CA ASP A 68 -3.10 -2.01 25.20
C ASP A 68 -2.45 -2.17 23.81
N VAL A 69 -1.97 -1.05 23.25
CA VAL A 69 -1.37 -1.02 21.91
C VAL A 69 -0.04 -1.77 21.90
N GLU A 70 -0.04 -2.96 21.34
CA GLU A 70 1.16 -3.76 21.09
C GLU A 70 1.65 -3.53 19.66
N VAL A 71 2.96 -3.31 19.51
CA VAL A 71 3.61 -3.17 18.20
C VAL A 71 4.58 -4.33 18.01
N ARG A 72 4.25 -5.18 17.05
CA ARG A 72 5.05 -6.35 16.66
C ARG A 72 5.69 -6.11 15.29
N ASP A 73 6.68 -6.92 14.97
CA ASP A 73 7.16 -7.01 13.60
C ASP A 73 6.14 -7.75 12.70
N LEU A 74 6.16 -7.48 11.40
CA LEU A 74 5.29 -8.20 10.46
C LEU A 74 5.81 -9.64 10.30
N PRO A 75 5.01 -10.68 10.62
CA PRO A 75 5.49 -12.06 10.57
C PRO A 75 6.00 -12.51 9.19
N TYR A 76 5.42 -11.95 8.12
CA TYR A 76 5.76 -12.25 6.73
C TYR A 76 6.78 -11.26 6.13
N ALA A 77 7.11 -10.17 6.83
CA ALA A 77 8.04 -9.16 6.35
C ALA A 77 8.82 -8.48 7.49
N PRO A 78 9.66 -9.25 8.23
CA PRO A 78 10.41 -8.69 9.36
C PRO A 78 11.26 -7.47 8.98
N GLY A 79 11.22 -6.43 9.80
CA GLY A 79 11.94 -5.17 9.60
C GLY A 79 11.40 -4.27 8.48
N ARG A 80 10.33 -4.67 7.79
CA ARG A 80 9.73 -3.92 6.66
C ARG A 80 8.41 -3.24 7.00
N GLY A 81 7.92 -3.40 8.21
CA GLY A 81 6.73 -2.71 8.70
C GLY A 81 6.40 -3.08 10.13
N TRP A 82 5.22 -2.66 10.58
CA TRP A 82 4.75 -2.87 11.94
C TRP A 82 3.34 -3.46 11.93
N LEU A 83 3.11 -4.46 12.78
CA LEU A 83 1.78 -4.94 13.13
C LEU A 83 1.34 -4.24 14.43
N PHE A 84 0.32 -3.39 14.34
CA PHE A 84 -0.33 -2.80 15.50
C PHE A 84 -1.52 -3.68 15.91
N VAL A 85 -1.54 -4.13 17.16
CA VAL A 85 -2.68 -4.81 17.78
C VAL A 85 -3.13 -3.94 18.94
N ALA A 86 -4.41 -3.60 18.98
CA ALA A 86 -4.98 -2.78 20.04
C ALA A 86 -6.40 -3.27 20.37
N SER A 87 -6.82 -3.12 21.62
CA SER A 87 -8.16 -3.45 22.10
C SER A 87 -8.82 -2.22 22.71
N ALA A 88 -10.14 -2.21 22.81
CA ALA A 88 -10.89 -1.13 23.47
C ALA A 88 -11.43 -1.60 24.82
#